data_AF-A0A349B2E5-F1
#
_entry.id   AF-A0A349B2E5-F1
#
_cell.length_a   1.000
_cell.length_b   1.000
_cell.length_c   1.000
_cell.angle_alpha   90.00
_cell.angle_beta   90.00
_cell.angle_gamma   90.00
#
_symmetry.space_group_name_H-M   'P 1'
#
loop_
_entity.id
_entity.type
_entity.pdbx_description
1 polymer ?
#
loop_
_entity_poly.entity_id
_entity_poly.type
_entity_poly.pdbx_seq_one_letter_code
_entity_poly.pdbx_strand_id
1 'polypeptide(L)'
;MAPPATTEPTPRSLGRCVALGIGIGVGAAAICFFLIAIPFYTLASFEPNGIDRPIVRTGLFRVALPVGLLVGLASGVASTLWLRRGGAWTVSDGSDRYSNR
;
A
#
# COMPACT_ATOMS: atom_id res chain seq x y z
N MET A 1 40.97 -0.57 -24.53
CA MET A 1 39.55 -0.94 -24.31
C MET A 1 39.32 -0.85 -22.81
N ALA A 2 38.73 0.24 -22.34
CA ALA A 2 38.54 0.46 -20.90
C ALA A 2 37.35 -0.38 -20.41
N PRO A 3 37.42 -1.01 -19.22
CA PRO A 3 36.30 -1.75 -18.66
C PRO A 3 35.10 -0.82 -18.42
N PRO A 4 33.85 -1.28 -18.62
CA PRO A 4 32.67 -0.48 -18.32
C PRO A 4 32.69 -0.11 -16.84
N ALA A 5 32.53 1.18 -16.55
CA ALA A 5 32.44 1.69 -15.19
C ALA A 5 31.39 0.88 -14.42
N THR A 6 31.82 0.19 -13.37
CA THR A 6 30.90 -0.44 -12.43
C THR A 6 30.12 0.70 -11.78
N THR A 7 28.88 0.90 -12.20
CA THR A 7 27.94 1.81 -11.54
C THR A 7 27.72 1.26 -10.15
N GLU A 8 28.51 1.73 -9.18
CA GLU A 8 28.23 1.44 -7.78
C GLU A 8 26.79 1.87 -7.48
N PRO A 9 25.99 1.00 -6.85
CA PRO A 9 24.61 1.32 -6.55
C PRO A 9 24.60 2.54 -5.63
N THR A 10 24.14 3.68 -6.16
CA THR A 10 24.03 4.92 -5.39
C THR A 10 23.16 4.64 -4.17
N PRO A 11 23.64 4.95 -2.95
CA PRO A 11 22.86 4.72 -1.74
C PRO A 11 21.56 5.50 -1.86
N ARG A 12 20.42 4.78 -1.87
CA ARG A 12 19.10 5.42 -1.96
C ARG A 12 18.89 6.26 -0.72
N SER A 13 18.39 7.49 -0.91
CA SER A 13 18.13 8.39 0.21
C SER A 13 17.11 7.76 1.17
N LEU A 14 17.46 7.76 2.46
CA LEU A 14 16.60 7.22 3.52
C LEU A 14 15.22 7.87 3.49
N GLY A 15 15.17 9.18 3.27
CA GLY A 15 13.93 9.94 3.14
C GLY A 15 13.01 9.38 2.04
N ARG A 16 13.56 8.99 0.88
CA ARG A 16 12.76 8.40 -0.21
C ARG A 16 12.24 7.02 0.16
N CYS A 17 13.04 6.17 0.80
CA CYS A 17 12.61 4.85 1.26
C CYS A 17 11.50 4.92 2.33
N VAL A 18 11.59 5.90 3.23
CA VAL A 18 10.57 6.14 4.26
C VAL A 18 9.30 6.69 3.63
N ALA A 19 9.40 7.69 2.75
CA ALA A 19 8.24 8.27 2.06
C ALA A 19 7.46 7.21 1.25
N LEU A 20 8.17 6.35 0.52
CA LEU A 20 7.56 5.24 -0.22
C LEU A 20 6.92 4.21 0.71
N GLY A 21 7.59 3.84 1.81
CA GLY A 21 7.04 2.93 2.81
C GLY A 21 5.76 3.46 3.46
N ILE A 22 5.74 4.76 3.82
CA ILE A 22 4.54 5.43 4.32
C ILE A 22 3.43 5.38 3.26
N GLY A 23 3.74 5.72 2.01
CA GLY A 23 2.76 5.66 0.92
C GLY A 23 2.14 4.27 0.74
N ILE A 24 2.97 3.23 0.74
CA ILE A 24 2.53 1.83 0.63
C ILE A 24 1.70 1.43 1.85
N GLY A 25 2.16 1.78 3.05
CA GLY A 25 1.47 1.45 4.29
C GLY A 25 0.10 2.11 4.40
N VAL A 26 0.01 3.41 4.09
CA VAL A 26 -1.26 4.14 4.06
C VAL A 26 -2.19 3.57 2.99
N GLY A 27 -1.67 3.28 1.79
CA GLY A 27 -2.43 2.66 0.72
C GLY A 27 -3.01 1.30 1.11
N ALA A 28 -2.18 0.42 1.68
CA ALA A 28 -2.62 -0.89 2.14
C ALA A 28 -3.65 -0.80 3.28
N ALA A 29 -3.45 0.10 4.25
CA ALA A 29 -4.40 0.34 5.33
C ALA A 29 -5.76 0.82 4.79
N ALA A 30 -5.74 1.77 3.87
CA ALA A 30 -6.95 2.30 3.24
C ALA A 30 -7.69 1.20 2.45
N ILE A 31 -6.99 0.39 1.66
CA ILE A 31 -7.59 -0.73 0.92
C ILE A 31 -8.28 -1.70 1.89
N CYS A 32 -7.59 -2.16 2.93
CA CYS A 32 -8.17 -3.06 3.92
C CYS A 32 -9.38 -2.46 4.62
N PHE A 33 -9.31 -1.17 4.97
CA PHE A 33 -10.43 -0.46 5.56
C PHE A 33 -11.64 -0.42 4.62
N PHE A 34 -11.45 -0.04 3.35
CA PHE A 34 -12.55 0.06 2.37
C PHE A 34 -13.17 -1.28 2.02
N LEU A 35 -12.38 -2.36 1.96
CA LEU A 35 -12.92 -3.72 1.75
C LEU A 35 -13.94 -4.13 2.81
N ILE A 36 -13.81 -3.61 4.04
CA ILE A 36 -14.75 -3.87 5.13
C ILE A 36 -15.82 -2.77 5.18
N ALA A 37 -15.43 -1.50 5.02
CA ALA A 37 -16.33 -0.36 5.14
C ALA A 37 -17.42 -0.36 4.06
N ILE A 38 -17.08 -0.66 2.80
CA ILE A 38 -18.03 -0.65 1.67
C ILE A 38 -19.21 -1.60 1.93
N PRO A 39 -19.04 -2.91 2.18
CA PRO A 39 -20.18 -3.80 2.39
C PRO A 39 -21.00 -3.41 3.62
N PHE A 40 -20.36 -2.94 4.71
CA PHE A 40 -21.08 -2.46 5.88
C PHE A 40 -21.92 -1.21 5.58
N TYR A 41 -21.39 -0.27 4.80
CA TYR A 41 -22.11 0.92 4.38
C TYR A 41 -23.26 0.58 3.43
N THR A 42 -23.03 -0.35 2.48
CA THR A 42 -24.07 -0.83 1.58
C THR A 42 -25.22 -1.47 2.36
N LEU A 43 -24.94 -2.32 3.36
CA LEU A 43 -25.96 -2.89 4.23
C LEU A 43 -26.69 -1.82 5.05
N ALA A 44 -25.96 -0.85 5.59
CA ALA A 44 -26.55 0.28 6.31
C ALA A 44 -27.47 1.14 5.45
N SER A 45 -27.19 1.27 4.15
CA SER A 45 -27.96 2.13 3.23
C SER A 45 -29.39 1.65 2.98
N PHE A 46 -29.69 0.37 3.24
CA PHE A 46 -31.03 -0.19 3.10
C PHE A 46 -31.91 0.02 4.35
N GLU A 47 -31.36 0.57 5.44
CA GLU A 47 -32.11 0.82 6.67
C GLU A 47 -32.14 2.32 7.03
N PRO A 48 -33.29 2.85 7.49
CA PRO A 48 -33.45 4.27 7.79
C PRO A 48 -32.54 4.79 8.92
N ASN A 49 -32.00 3.90 9.78
CA ASN A 49 -31.04 4.22 10.85
C ASN A 49 -29.74 3.39 10.75
N GLY A 50 -29.37 2.92 9.55
CA GLY A 50 -28.30 1.93 9.40
C GLY A 50 -26.92 2.38 9.88
N ILE A 51 -26.59 3.68 9.79
CA ILE A 51 -25.28 4.23 10.19
C ILE A 51 -25.12 4.26 11.72
N ASP A 52 -26.20 4.49 12.47
CA ASP A 52 -26.17 4.53 13.93
C ASP A 52 -26.18 3.14 14.58
N ARG A 53 -26.27 2.07 13.76
CA ARG A 53 -26.23 0.72 14.32
C ARG A 53 -24.89 0.48 15.02
N PRO A 54 -24.92 -0.05 16.26
CA PRO A 54 -23.72 -0.44 16.99
C PRO A 54 -22.84 -1.39 16.18
N ILE A 55 -23.42 -2.19 15.29
CA ILE A 55 -22.69 -3.16 14.48
C ILE A 55 -21.80 -2.50 13.42
N VAL A 56 -22.25 -1.40 12.81
CA VAL A 56 -21.47 -0.65 11.82
C VAL A 56 -20.33 0.07 12.54
N ARG A 57 -20.64 0.77 13.63
CA ARG A 57 -19.62 1.45 14.44
C ARG A 57 -18.59 0.48 15.04
N THR A 58 -19.04 -0.66 15.56
CA THR A 58 -18.15 -1.67 16.14
C THR A 58 -17.31 -2.34 15.07
N GLY A 59 -17.90 -2.75 13.94
CA GLY A 59 -17.17 -3.33 12.82
C GLY A 59 -16.13 -2.37 12.26
N LEU A 60 -16.48 -1.10 12.08
CA LEU A 60 -15.59 -0.11 11.49
C LEU A 60 -14.44 0.27 12.45
N PHE A 61 -14.76 0.63 13.70
CA PHE A 61 -13.74 1.13 14.63
C PHE A 61 -13.00 0.05 15.41
N ARG A 62 -13.63 -1.10 15.71
CA ARG A 62 -12.99 -2.19 16.46
C ARG A 62 -12.38 -3.28 15.58
N VAL A 63 -12.73 -3.34 14.29
CA VAL A 63 -12.21 -4.38 13.39
C VAL A 63 -11.50 -3.79 12.19
N ALA A 64 -12.18 -2.99 11.37
CA ALA A 64 -11.60 -2.48 10.12
C ALA A 64 -10.39 -1.58 10.37
N LEU A 65 -10.48 -0.68 11.35
CA LEU A 65 -9.40 0.26 11.68
C LEU A 65 -8.16 -0.46 12.23
N PRO A 66 -8.24 -1.35 13.25
CA PRO A 66 -7.07 -2.09 13.73
C PRO A 66 -6.46 -3.00 12.66
N VAL A 67 -7.29 -3.70 11.88
CA VAL A 67 -6.80 -4.59 10.81
C VAL A 67 -6.07 -3.78 9.74
N GLY A 68 -6.67 -2.69 9.26
CA GLY A 68 -6.03 -1.80 8.30
C GLY A 68 -4.71 -1.24 8.82
N LEU A 69 -4.66 -0.81 10.08
CA LEU A 69 -3.44 -0.32 10.71
C LEU A 69 -2.34 -1.38 10.76
N LEU A 70 -2.66 -2.60 11.19
CA LEU A 70 -1.69 -3.70 11.27
C LEU A 70 -1.14 -4.08 9.90
N VAL A 71 -2.02 -4.20 8.90
CA VAL A 71 -1.61 -4.53 7.52
C VAL A 71 -0.79 -3.40 6.91
N GLY A 72 -1.20 -2.14 7.11
CA GLY A 72 -0.47 -0.97 6.64
C GLY A 72 0.90 -0.81 7.28
N LEU A 73 1.02 -1.04 8.59
CA LEU A 73 2.32 -1.03 9.27
C LEU A 73 3.22 -2.14 8.75
N ALA A 74 2.71 -3.37 8.65
CA ALA A 74 3.49 -4.50 8.17
C ALA A 74 3.97 -4.27 6.73
N SER A 75 3.09 -3.84 5.83
CA SER A 75 3.44 -3.59 4.42
C SER A 75 4.38 -2.41 4.24
N GLY A 76 4.18 -1.32 4.98
CA GLY A 76 5.06 -0.15 4.95
C GLY A 76 6.47 -0.46 5.46
N VAL A 77 6.57 -1.12 6.62
CA VAL A 77 7.86 -1.55 7.19
C VAL A 77 8.56 -2.53 6.26
N ALA A 78 7.87 -3.58 5.79
CA ALA A 78 8.44 -4.55 4.87
C ALA A 78 8.96 -3.88 3.59
N SER A 79 8.20 -2.93 3.03
CA SER A 79 8.59 -2.20 1.81
C SER A 79 9.79 -1.29 2.03
N THR A 80 9.86 -0.57 3.16
CA THR A 80 11.04 0.23 3.50
C THR A 80 12.26 -0.66 3.70
N LEU A 81 12.14 -1.79 4.40
CA LEU A 81 13.24 -2.74 4.59
C LEU A 81 13.71 -3.33 3.26
N TRP A 82 12.78 -3.67 2.36
CA TRP A 82 13.09 -4.15 1.01
C TRP A 82 13.86 -3.11 0.18
N LEU A 83 13.38 -1.87 0.17
CA LEU A 83 14.03 -0.76 -0.55
C LEU A 83 15.43 -0.45 0.01
N ARG A 84 15.61 -0.54 1.34
CA ARG A 84 16.91 -0.37 2.01
C ARG A 84 17.89 -1.49 1.69
N ARG A 85 17.41 -2.71 1.46
CA ARG A 85 18.23 -3.87 1.03
C ARG A 85 18.63 -3.81 -0.45
N GLY A 86 18.29 -2.73 -1.16
CA GLY A 86 18.58 -2.57 -2.59
C GLY A 86 17.51 -3.15 -3.52
N GLY A 87 16.45 -3.75 -2.98
CA GLY A 87 15.34 -4.28 -3.76
C GLY A 87 14.71 -3.20 -4.64
N ALA A 88 14.50 -3.49 -5.92
CA ALA A 88 13.91 -2.56 -6.89
C ALA A 88 12.57 -3.12 -7.37
N TRP A 89 11.58 -2.24 -7.54
CA TRP A 89 10.35 -2.58 -8.25
C TRP A 89 10.59 -2.34 -9.73
N THR A 90 10.54 -3.39 -10.54
CA THR A 90 10.57 -3.27 -12.00
C THR A 90 9.13 -3.16 -12.48
N VAL A 91 8.78 -2.03 -13.07
CA VAL A 91 7.54 -1.92 -13.85
C VAL A 91 7.88 -2.37 -15.26
N SER A 92 7.32 -3.50 -15.68
CA SER A 92 7.40 -3.90 -17.09
C SER A 92 6.49 -2.99 -17.90
N ASP A 93 7.05 -1.92 -18.45
CA ASP A 93 6.35 -1.10 -19.42
C ASP A 93 6.12 -1.94 -20.67
N GLY A 94 4.85 -2.28 -20.93
CA GLY A 94 4.45 -3.05 -22.11
C GLY A 94 4.69 -2.34 -23.45
N SER A 95 5.24 -1.12 -23.43
CA SER A 95 5.55 -0.30 -24.60
C SER A 95 6.64 -0.90 -25.50
N ASP A 96 7.57 -1.68 -24.93
CA ASP A 96 8.65 -2.30 -25.71
C ASP A 96 8.14 -3.36 -26.70
N ARG A 97 6.92 -3.90 -26.47
CA ARG A 97 6.29 -4.86 -27.39
C ARG A 97 5.71 -4.23 -28.65
N TYR A 98 5.53 -2.90 -28.68
CA TYR A 98 4.87 -2.21 -29.80
C TYR A 98 5.80 -1.31 -30.63
N SER A 99 7.07 -1.13 -30.23
CA SER A 99 8.03 -0.26 -30.95
C SER A 99 8.75 -0.92 -32.14
N ASN A 100 8.57 -2.22 -32.39
CA ASN A 100 9.24 -2.96 -33.47
C ASN A 100 8.28 -3.36 -34.61
N ARG A 101 7.42 -2.44 -35.07
CA ARG A 101 6.62 -2.62 -36.29
C ARG A 101 6.73 -1.43 -37.22
#